data_AF-A0A0D0Q4V1-F1
#
_entry.id   AF-A0A0D0Q4V1-F1
#
_cell.length_a   1.000
_cell.length_b   1.000
_cell.length_c   1.000
_cell.angle_alpha   90.00
_cell.angle_beta   90.00
_cell.angle_gamma   90.00
#
_symmetry.space_group_name_H-M   'P 1'
#
loop_
_entity.id
_entity.type
_entity.pdbx_description
1 polymer ?
#
loop_
_entity_poly.entity_id
_entity_poly.type
_entity_poly.pdbx_seq_one_letter_code
_entity_poly.pdbx_strand_id
1 'polypeptide(L)' 'MSGMVRINTRISKTLNDWLDKRSKETGVPKSTLVFLAIEHYMQQQKAMDMAEGLTSVVEAVKGLESKIDAQLLKQRSESE' A
#
# COMPACT_ATOMS: atom_id res chain seq x y z
N MET A 1 13.98 -15.74 4.54
CA MET A 1 13.56 -16.29 5.84
C MET A 1 12.15 -16.82 5.69
N SER A 2 11.94 -18.13 5.72
CA SER A 2 10.60 -18.73 5.56
C SER A 2 10.29 -19.55 6.81
N GLY A 3 9.36 -19.06 7.62
CA GLY A 3 8.88 -19.72 8.82
C GLY A 3 7.49 -19.22 9.18
N MET A 4 6.56 -20.14 9.48
CA MET A 4 5.23 -19.77 9.98
C MET A 4 5.33 -19.47 11.47
N VAL A 5 4.77 -18.33 11.88
CA VAL A 5 4.70 -17.92 13.29
C VAL A 5 3.26 -18.01 13.76
N ARG A 6 3.04 -18.59 14.94
CA ARG A 6 1.70 -18.67 15.55
C ARG A 6 1.34 -17.32 16.16
N ILE A 7 0.17 -16.81 15.81
CA ILE A 7 -0.43 -15.65 16.46
C ILE A 7 -1.56 -16.10 17.40
N ASN A 8 -1.54 -15.59 18.63
CA ASN A 8 -2.64 -15.76 19.58
C ASN A 8 -3.26 -14.37 19.78
N THR A 9 -4.45 -14.14 19.21
CA THR A 9 -5.13 -12.85 19.31
C THR A 9 -6.56 -13.02 19.77
N ARG A 10 -7.07 -12.00 20.48
CA ARG A 10 -8.48 -11.94 20.88
C ARG A 10 -9.25 -11.23 19.77
N ILE A 11 -10.36 -11.83 19.35
CA ILE A 11 -11.28 -11.24 18.38
C ILE A 11 -12.66 -11.11 19.01
N SER A 12 -13.47 -10.19 18.48
CA SER A 12 -14.86 -10.05 18.93
C SER A 12 -15.65 -11.31 18.60
N LYS A 13 -16.71 -11.56 19.37
CA LYS A 13 -17.62 -12.70 19.13
C LYS A 13 -18.15 -12.69 17.69
N THR A 14 -18.60 -11.53 17.22
CA THR A 14 -19.12 -11.34 15.86
C THR A 14 -18.11 -11.73 14.78
N LEU A 15 -16.82 -11.40 14.95
CA LEU A 15 -15.78 -11.79 14.00
C LEU A 15 -15.52 -13.30 14.02
N ASN A 16 -15.51 -13.91 15.20
CA ASN A 16 -15.38 -15.36 15.29
C ASN A 16 -16.57 -16.07 14.63
N ASP A 17 -17.79 -15.60 14.88
CA ASP A 17 -19.01 -16.19 14.30
C ASP A 17 -19.01 -16.06 12.77
N TRP A 18 -18.53 -14.94 12.24
CA TRP A 18 -18.33 -14.75 10.81
C TRP A 18 -17.28 -15.70 10.23
N LEU A 19 -16.13 -15.87 10.91
CA LEU A 19 -15.08 -16.81 10.49
C LEU A 19 -15.59 -18.26 10.52
N ASP A 20 -16.38 -18.63 11.52
CA ASP A 20 -17.04 -19.94 11.62
C ASP A 20 -17.94 -20.20 10.42
N LYS A 21 -18.83 -19.25 10.11
CA LYS A 21 -19.73 -19.35 8.96
C LYS A 21 -18.96 -19.45 7.66
N ARG A 22 -17.99 -18.56 7.45
CA ARG A 22 -17.20 -18.51 6.20
C ARG A 22 -16.36 -19.77 6.00
N SER A 23 -15.78 -20.30 7.08
CA SER A 23 -15.02 -21.55 7.07
C SER A 23 -15.90 -22.74 6.68
N LYS A 24 -17.12 -22.82 7.22
CA LYS A 24 -18.10 -23.86 6.87
C LYS A 24 -18.55 -23.77 5.40
N GLU A 25 -18.79 -22.57 4.89
CA GLU A 25 -19.24 -22.35 3.52
C GLU A 25 -18.16 -22.66 2.47
N THR A 26 -16.92 -22.31 2.76
CA THR A 26 -15.81 -22.39 1.78
C THR A 26 -14.95 -23.65 1.94
N GLY A 27 -15.06 -24.34 3.07
CA GLY A 27 -14.14 -25.43 3.45
C GLY A 27 -12.74 -24.95 3.85
N VAL A 28 -12.49 -23.64 3.87
CA VAL A 28 -11.18 -23.07 4.22
C VAL A 28 -11.06 -22.94 5.74
N PRO A 29 -9.96 -23.38 6.37
CA PRO A 29 -9.76 -23.21 7.81
C PRO A 29 -9.74 -21.74 8.25
N LYS A 30 -10.26 -21.46 9.45
CA LYS A 30 -10.27 -20.09 10.01
C LYS A 30 -8.88 -19.44 10.04
N SER A 31 -7.83 -20.21 10.38
CA SER A 31 -6.45 -19.72 10.41
C SER A 31 -5.99 -19.22 9.05
N THR A 32 -6.40 -19.89 7.97
CA THR A 32 -6.10 -19.49 6.60
C THR A 32 -6.86 -18.22 6.22
N LEU A 33 -8.14 -18.11 6.61
CA LEU A 33 -8.92 -16.88 6.40
C LEU A 33 -8.29 -15.68 7.11
N VAL A 34 -7.82 -15.86 8.34
CA VAL A 34 -7.12 -14.81 9.11
C VAL A 34 -5.79 -14.46 8.46
N PHE A 35 -5.02 -15.46 8.03
CA PHE A 35 -3.76 -15.24 7.31
C PHE A 35 -3.98 -14.40 6.05
N LEU A 36 -4.94 -14.78 5.21
CA LEU A 36 -5.28 -14.06 3.98
C LEU A 36 -5.75 -12.63 4.28
N ALA A 37 -6.57 -12.43 5.31
CA ALA A 37 -7.03 -11.09 5.69
C ALA A 37 -5.86 -10.17 6.07
N ILE A 38 -4.89 -10.68 6.83
CA ILE A 38 -3.69 -9.92 7.22
C ILE A 38 -2.80 -9.64 6.00
N GLU A 39 -2.62 -10.63 5.12
CA GLU A 39 -1.83 -10.47 3.90
C GLU A 39 -2.43 -9.42 2.97
N HIS A 40 -3.74 -9.47 2.74
CA HIS A 40 -4.44 -8.46 1.94
C HIS A 40 -4.37 -7.08 2.56
N TYR A 41 -4.55 -6.97 3.88
CA TYR A 41 -4.41 -5.68 4.57
C TYR A 41 -2.99 -5.10 4.43
N MET A 42 -1.95 -5.93 4.59
CA MET A 42 -0.57 -5.51 4.36
C MET A 42 -0.33 -5.07 2.91
N GLN A 43 -0.86 -5.80 1.94
CA GLN A 43 -0.75 -5.44 0.52
C GLN A 43 -1.45 -4.11 0.22
N GLN A 44 -2.63 -3.87 0.78
CA GLN A 44 -3.36 -2.61 0.66
C GLN A 44 -2.55 -1.46 1.24
N GLN A 45 -1.97 -1.63 2.43
CA GLN A 45 -1.14 -0.59 3.04
C GLN A 45 0.09 -0.26 2.17
N LYS A 46 0.81 -1.27 1.69
CA LYS A 46 1.95 -1.07 0.78
C LYS A 46 1.56 -0.33 -0.49
N ALA A 47 0.39 -0.63 -1.05
CA ALA A 47 -0.11 0.07 -2.23
C ALA A 47 -0.37 1.55 -1.95
N MET A 48 -0.92 1.88 -0.77
CA MET A 48 -1.11 3.28 -0.36
C MET A 48 0.22 4.01 -0.14
N ASP A 49 1.16 3.39 0.56
CA ASP A 49 2.49 3.96 0.80
C ASP A 49 3.23 4.23 -0.53
N MET A 50 3.12 3.32 -1.50
CA MET A 50 3.68 3.52 -2.84
C MET A 50 2.98 4.64 -3.62
N ALA A 51 1.66 4.80 -3.47
CA ALA A 51 0.91 5.88 -4.13
C ALA A 51 1.30 7.26 -3.58
N GLU A 52 1.52 7.38 -2.27
CA GLU A 52 2.05 8.60 -1.64
C GLU A 52 3.46 8.91 -2.15
N GLY A 53 4.34 7.91 -2.16
CA GLY A 53 5.69 8.08 -2.71
C GLY A 53 5.68 8.48 -4.19
N LEU A 54 4.82 7.86 -5.02
CA LEU A 54 4.69 8.21 -6.44
C LEU A 54 4.21 9.65 -6.62
N THR A 55 3.25 10.10 -5.81
CA THR A 55 2.75 11.48 -5.85
C THR A 55 3.87 12.48 -5.55
N SER A 56 4.69 12.20 -4.52
CA SER A 56 5.84 13.05 -4.19
C SER A 56 6.89 13.10 -5.31
N VAL A 57 7.12 11.99 -6.02
CA VAL A 57 8.04 11.93 -7.16
C VAL A 57 7.49 12.75 -8.33
N VAL A 58 6.20 12.63 -8.64
CA VAL A 58 5.55 13.41 -9.70
C VAL A 58 5.63 14.91 -9.41
N GLU A 59 5.41 15.33 -8.15
CA GLU A 59 5.57 16.73 -7.75
C GLU A 59 7.01 17.21 -7.87
N ALA A 60 7.99 16.40 -7.46
CA ALA A 60 9.40 16.72 -7.61
C ALA A 60 9.81 16.87 -9.08
N VAL A 61 9.32 16.00 -9.96
CA VAL A 61 9.58 16.07 -11.42
C VAL A 61 8.96 17.33 -12.03
N LYS A 62 7.70 17.66 -11.73
CA LYS A 62 7.07 18.92 -12.19
C LYS A 62 7.84 20.15 -11.70
N GLY A 63 8.31 20.12 -10.45
CA GLY A 63 9.14 21.16 -9.88
C GLY A 63 10.48 21.32 -10.60
N LEU A 64 11.09 20.24 -11.06
CA LEU A 64 12.31 20.27 -11.86
C LEU A 64 12.06 20.82 -13.27
N GLU A 65 11.00 20.39 -13.95
CA GLU A 65 10.61 20.89 -15.28
C GLU A 65 10.45 22.42 -15.28
N SER A 66 9.71 22.96 -14.30
CA SER A 66 9.51 24.41 -14.19
C SER A 66 10.80 25.21 -13.98
N LYS A 67 11.80 24.64 -13.30
CA LYS A 67 13.10 25.28 -13.08
C LYS A 67 13.98 25.23 -14.34
N ILE A 68 13.93 24.12 -15.08
CA ILE A 68 14.63 23.96 -16.36
C ILE A 68 14.09 24.97 -17.37
N ASP A 69 12.76 25.10 -17.50
CA ASP A 69 12.13 26.07 -18.40
C ASP A 69 12.49 27.51 -18.03
N ALA A 70 12.47 27.86 -16.74
CA ALA A 70 12.86 29.18 -16.27
C ALA A 70 14.35 29.49 -16.53
N GLN A 71 15.24 28.49 -16.48
CA GLN A 71 16.65 28.65 -16.82
C GLN A 71 16.87 28.85 -18.32
N LEU A 72 16.15 28.10 -19.17
CA LEU A 72 16.24 28.23 -20.62
C LEU A 72 15.74 29.60 -21.11
N LEU A 73 14.72 30.16 -20.46
CA LEU A 73 14.22 31.51 -20.74
C LEU A 73 15.25 32.60 -20.36
N LYS A 74 15.93 32.46 -19.22
CA LYS A 74 16.99 33.40 -18.80
C LYS A 74 18.20 33.39 -19.74
N GLN A 75 18.63 32.22 -20.19
CA GLN A 75 19.75 32.10 -21.13
C GLN A 75 19.45 32.71 -22.50
N ARG A 76 18.19 32.69 -22.93
CA ARG A 76 17.77 33.35 -24.18
C ARG A 76 17.74 34.88 -24.06
N SER A 77 17.35 35.43 -22.92
CA SER A 77 17.34 36.89 -22.70
C SER A 77 18.72 37.51 -22.46
N GLU A 78 19.74 36.71 -22.12
CA GLU A 78 21.13 37.17 -21.96
C GLU A 78 21.96 37.07 -23.25
N SER A 79 21.37 36.55 -24.33
CA SER A 79 22.02 36.37 -25.65
C SER A 79 21.58 37.38 -26.71
N GLU A 80 20.73 38.36 -26.36
CA GLU A 80 20.35 39.54 -27.16
C GLU A 80 20.96 40.81 -26.56
#